data_AF-A0AAT9WH13-F1
#
_entry.id   AF-A0AAT9WH13-F1
#
_cell.length_a   1.000
_cell.length_b   1.000
_cell.length_c   1.000
_cell.angle_alpha   90.00
_cell.angle_beta   90.00
_cell.angle_gamma   90.00
#
_symmetry.space_group_name_H-M   'P 1'
#
loop_
_entity.id
_entity.type
_entity.pdbx_description
1 polymer ?
#
loop_
_entity_poly.entity_id
_entity_poly.type
_entity_poly.pdbx_seq_one_letter_code
_entity_poly.pdbx_strand_id
1 'polypeptide(L)'
;MNSIEDAKMASAMGPLFDDVLMPISQRMREAGVQAFPLEPDVSWLSYYVRRKRASMTRADFTSCSCTDFADLERRLAAHWHSLGRHELAAHAGQFADAARAAKAALVGDEPEAELSPYVYAMF
;
A
#
# COMPACT_ATOMS: atom_id res chain seq x y z
N MET A 1 5.05 -3.55 20.76
CA MET A 1 5.49 -4.41 19.65
C MET A 1 5.16 -5.83 20.03
N ASN A 2 4.11 -6.40 19.43
CA ASN A 2 3.60 -7.73 19.76
C ASN A 2 4.32 -8.76 18.88
N SER A 3 5.34 -9.43 19.42
CA SER A 3 6.22 -10.36 18.69
C SER A 3 5.48 -11.48 17.94
N ILE A 4 4.23 -11.77 18.30
CA ILE A 4 3.40 -12.81 17.67
C ILE A 4 2.75 -12.28 16.37
N GLU A 5 2.25 -11.03 16.39
CA GLU A 5 1.68 -10.38 15.20
C GLU A 5 2.76 -10.15 14.14
N ASP A 6 3.96 -9.75 14.57
CA ASP A 6 5.12 -9.57 13.69
C ASP A 6 5.52 -10.88 12.99
N ALA A 7 5.50 -12.01 13.72
CA ALA A 7 5.81 -13.33 13.15
C ALA A 7 4.75 -13.81 12.15
N LYS A 8 3.47 -13.59 12.47
CA LYS A 8 2.35 -13.89 11.56
C LYS A 8 2.45 -13.06 10.27
N MET A 9 2.77 -11.77 10.41
CA MET A 9 2.94 -10.87 9.27
C MET A 9 4.14 -11.26 8.41
N ALA A 10 5.27 -11.60 9.04
CA ALA A 10 6.47 -12.08 8.34
C ALA A 10 6.17 -13.35 7.54
N SER A 11 5.38 -14.28 8.08
CA SER A 11 4.96 -15.48 7.36
C SER A 11 4.02 -15.16 6.19
N ALA A 12 3.11 -14.18 6.34
CA ALA A 12 2.14 -13.82 5.31
C ALA A 12 2.77 -13.03 4.15
N MET A 13 3.74 -12.17 4.46
CA MET A 13 4.37 -11.26 3.50
C MET A 13 5.72 -11.75 2.99
N GLY A 14 6.41 -12.63 3.72
CA GLY A 14 7.76 -13.12 3.40
C GLY A 14 7.92 -13.57 1.94
N PRO A 15 7.04 -14.44 1.40
CA PRO A 15 7.12 -14.88 0.00
C PRO A 15 7.03 -13.72 -1.00
N LEU A 16 6.21 -12.69 -0.74
CA LEU A 16 6.15 -11.51 -1.61
C LEU A 16 7.48 -10.76 -1.62
N PHE A 17 8.16 -10.67 -0.47
CA PHE A 17 9.46 -10.03 -0.37
C PHE A 17 10.52 -10.86 -1.09
N ASP A 18 10.64 -12.14 -0.74
CA ASP A 18 11.73 -13.00 -1.19
C ASP A 18 11.60 -13.38 -2.67
N ASP A 19 10.40 -13.69 -3.15
CA ASP A 19 10.18 -14.22 -4.50
C ASP A 19 9.91 -13.14 -5.55
N VAL A 20 9.48 -11.94 -5.13
CA VAL A 20 9.05 -10.87 -6.05
C VAL A 20 9.88 -9.61 -5.87
N LEU A 21 9.83 -8.99 -4.69
CA LEU A 21 10.44 -7.69 -4.47
C LEU A 21 11.98 -7.76 -4.50
N MET A 22 12.57 -8.79 -3.90
CA MET A 22 14.02 -8.96 -3.87
C MET A 22 14.61 -9.15 -5.27
N PRO A 23 14.09 -10.05 -6.14
CA PRO A 23 14.55 -10.17 -7.52
C PRO A 23 14.37 -8.90 -8.35
N ILE A 24 13.24 -8.20 -8.20
CA ILE A 24 13.02 -6.91 -8.89
C ILE A 24 14.05 -5.88 -8.43
N SER A 25 14.26 -5.74 -7.12
CA SER A 25 15.23 -4.80 -6.57
C SER A 25 16.67 -5.09 -7.03
N GLN A 26 17.02 -6.36 -7.20
CA GLN A 26 18.34 -6.75 -7.68
C GLN A 26 18.52 -6.37 -9.14
N ARG A 27 17.54 -6.69 -10.01
CA ARG A 27 17.56 -6.29 -11.43
C ARG A 27 17.62 -4.77 -11.59
N MET A 28 16.86 -4.03 -10.79
CA MET A 28 16.90 -2.56 -10.80
C MET A 28 18.29 -2.04 -10.42
N ARG A 29 18.93 -2.59 -9.38
CA ARG A 29 20.31 -2.23 -9.00
C ARG A 29 21.31 -2.53 -10.09
N GLU A 30 21.23 -3.70 -10.72
CA GLU A 30 22.10 -4.11 -11.83
C GLU A 30 21.93 -3.20 -13.06
N ALA A 31 20.71 -2.73 -13.32
CA ALA A 31 20.40 -1.77 -14.38
C ALA A 31 20.69 -0.30 -14.01
N GLY A 32 21.23 -0.02 -12.81
CA GLY A 32 21.47 1.34 -12.32
C GLY A 32 20.18 2.15 -12.07
N VAL A 33 19.03 1.49 -11.99
CA VAL A 33 17.73 2.11 -11.73
C VAL A 33 17.47 2.12 -10.23
N GLN A 34 17.17 3.29 -9.69
CA GLN A 34 16.82 3.43 -8.28
C GLN A 34 15.36 3.01 -8.05
N ALA A 35 15.14 2.07 -7.13
CA ALA A 35 13.82 1.54 -6.81
C ALA A 35 12.90 2.56 -6.12
N PHE A 36 13.48 3.37 -5.23
CA PHE A 36 12.79 4.44 -4.53
C PHE A 36 13.61 5.73 -4.60
N PRO A 37 12.97 6.90 -4.75
CA PRO A 37 13.67 8.17 -4.64
C PRO A 37 14.23 8.31 -3.22
N LEU A 38 15.56 8.30 -3.07
CA LEU A 38 16.24 8.51 -1.79
C LEU A 38 16.45 9.99 -1.47
N GLU A 39 16.31 10.85 -2.47
CA GLU A 39 16.45 12.28 -2.33
C GLU A 39 15.08 12.94 -2.25
N PRO A 40 14.95 14.06 -1.49
CA PRO A 40 13.76 14.88 -1.52
C PRO A 40 13.42 15.27 -2.96
N ASP A 41 12.15 15.17 -3.33
CA ASP A 41 11.69 15.67 -4.63
C ASP A 41 11.78 17.20 -4.63
N VAL A 42 12.88 17.72 -5.18
CA VAL A 42 13.16 19.14 -5.32
C VAL A 42 12.23 19.85 -6.31
N SER A 43 11.27 19.16 -6.94
CA SER A 43 10.16 19.83 -7.63
C SER A 43 9.09 20.37 -6.66
N TRP A 44 9.10 19.92 -5.40
CA TRP A 44 8.23 20.37 -4.33
C TRP A 44 9.01 21.27 -3.35
N LEU A 45 9.51 22.40 -3.86
CA LEU A 45 10.39 23.34 -3.13
C LEU A 45 9.77 24.05 -1.92
N SER A 46 8.56 23.69 -1.50
CA SER A 46 7.82 24.47 -0.51
C SER A 46 6.75 23.65 0.21
N TYR A 47 6.84 23.58 1.54
CA TYR A 47 5.72 23.20 2.43
C TYR A 47 4.48 24.09 2.22
N TYR A 48 4.66 25.27 1.62
CA TYR A 48 3.60 26.21 1.23
C TYR A 48 3.33 26.09 -0.27
N VAL A 49 2.75 24.99 -0.69
CA VAL A 49 2.14 24.93 -2.03
C VAL A 49 0.92 25.85 -2.01
N ARG A 50 0.92 26.86 -2.89
CA ARG A 50 -0.23 27.75 -3.06
C ARG A 50 -1.42 26.89 -3.55
N ARG A 51 -2.44 26.72 -2.70
CA ARG A 51 -3.61 25.90 -3.03
C ARG A 51 -4.26 26.40 -4.33
N LYS A 52 -4.40 25.53 -5.33
CA LYS A 52 -5.11 25.84 -6.59
C LYS A 52 -6.63 25.93 -6.40
N ARG A 53 -7.16 25.38 -5.31
CA ARG A 53 -8.59 25.39 -4.95
C ARG A 53 -8.77 25.84 -3.51
N ALA A 54 -9.78 26.68 -3.28
CA ALA A 54 -10.09 27.24 -1.96
C ALA A 54 -10.94 26.31 -1.08
N SER A 55 -11.57 25.28 -1.67
CA SER A 55 -12.39 24.30 -0.97
C SER A 55 -11.93 22.88 -1.27
N MET A 56 -12.04 22.01 -0.26
CA MET A 56 -11.84 20.57 -0.38
C MET A 56 -13.20 19.88 -0.51
N THR A 57 -13.25 18.84 -1.32
CA THR A 57 -14.37 17.91 -1.47
C THR A 57 -14.11 16.67 -0.63
N ARG A 58 -15.15 15.84 -0.39
CA ARG A 58 -14.98 14.54 0.29
C ARG A 58 -13.90 13.67 -0.36
N ALA A 59 -13.78 13.75 -1.69
CA ALA A 59 -12.78 13.01 -2.45
C ALA A 59 -11.33 13.40 -2.08
N ASP A 60 -11.10 14.62 -1.59
CA ASP A 60 -9.77 15.08 -1.16
C ASP A 60 -9.39 14.53 0.22
N PHE A 61 -10.33 13.94 0.96
CA PHE A 61 -10.11 13.29 2.25
C PHE A 61 -10.16 11.76 2.18
N THR A 62 -10.61 11.19 1.06
CA THR A 62 -10.59 9.75 0.83
C THR A 62 -9.24 9.37 0.23
N SER A 63 -8.47 8.53 0.93
CA SER A 63 -7.39 7.80 0.28
C SER A 63 -7.97 6.91 -0.81
N CYS A 64 -7.15 6.48 -1.78
CA CYS A 64 -7.56 5.46 -2.74
C CYS A 64 -7.91 4.17 -1.99
N SER A 65 -9.17 4.03 -1.59
CA SER A 65 -9.70 2.81 -1.01
C SER A 65 -10.02 1.85 -2.14
N CYS A 66 -9.66 0.59 -1.93
CA CYS A 66 -10.06 -0.51 -2.80
C CYS A 66 -11.28 -1.18 -2.14
N THR A 67 -12.29 -1.51 -2.92
CA THR A 67 -13.49 -2.18 -2.39
C THR A 67 -13.21 -3.60 -1.93
N ASP A 68 -12.30 -4.28 -2.64
CA ASP A 68 -11.86 -5.64 -2.37
C ASP A 68 -10.44 -5.87 -2.93
N PHE A 69 -9.94 -7.10 -2.80
CA PHE A 69 -8.62 -7.48 -3.29
C PHE A 69 -8.50 -7.49 -4.82
N ALA A 70 -9.59 -7.70 -5.55
CA ALA A 70 -9.57 -7.65 -7.02
C ALA A 70 -9.51 -6.20 -7.51
N ASP A 71 -10.20 -5.27 -6.83
CA ASP A 71 -10.08 -3.84 -7.08
C ASP A 71 -8.65 -3.34 -6.73
N LEU A 72 -8.06 -3.87 -5.65
CA LEU A 72 -6.66 -3.61 -5.30
C LEU A 72 -5.72 -4.04 -6.42
N GLU A 73 -5.79 -5.28 -6.88
CA GLU A 73 -4.97 -5.80 -7.99
C GLU A 73 -5.07 -4.89 -9.22
N ARG A 74 -6.30 -4.62 -9.68
CA ARG A 74 -6.55 -3.83 -10.89
C ARG A 74 -6.00 -2.41 -10.77
N ARG A 75 -6.27 -1.73 -9.65
CA ARG A 75 -5.84 -0.34 -9.44
C ARG A 75 -4.33 -0.25 -9.28
N LEU A 76 -3.73 -1.20 -8.59
CA LEU A 76 -2.29 -1.25 -8.36
C LEU A 76 -1.54 -1.50 -9.68
N ALA A 77 -2.01 -2.44 -10.49
CA ALA A 77 -1.47 -2.67 -11.84
C ALA A 77 -1.58 -1.41 -12.70
N ALA A 78 -2.75 -0.77 -12.76
CA ALA A 78 -2.97 0.46 -13.53
C ALA A 78 -2.06 1.61 -13.06
N HIS A 79 -1.89 1.76 -11.74
CA HIS A 79 -1.01 2.76 -11.17
C HIS A 79 0.44 2.54 -11.57
N TRP A 80 0.96 1.32 -11.42
CA TRP A 80 2.34 1.01 -11.82
C TRP A 80 2.56 1.12 -13.33
N HIS A 81 1.58 0.77 -14.15
CA HIS A 81 1.62 1.06 -15.59
C HIS A 81 1.74 2.56 -15.87
N SER A 82 0.98 3.41 -15.16
CA SER A 82 1.07 4.87 -15.33
C SER A 82 2.42 5.46 -14.93
N LEU A 83 3.15 4.78 -14.05
CA LEU A 83 4.50 5.13 -13.63
C LEU A 83 5.61 4.48 -14.48
N GLY A 84 5.25 3.72 -15.54
CA GLY A 84 6.20 2.98 -16.37
C GLY A 84 6.83 1.77 -15.66
N ARG A 85 6.31 1.36 -14.51
CA ARG A 85 6.82 0.23 -13.70
C ARG A 85 6.16 -1.09 -14.10
N HIS A 86 6.32 -1.48 -15.37
CA HIS A 86 5.68 -2.67 -15.93
C HIS A 86 6.06 -3.97 -15.20
N GLU A 87 7.30 -4.05 -14.72
CA GLU A 87 7.80 -5.15 -13.92
C GLU A 87 7.00 -5.34 -12.62
N LEU A 88 6.61 -4.25 -11.94
CA LEU A 88 5.77 -4.32 -10.74
C LEU A 88 4.31 -4.61 -11.12
N ALA A 89 3.81 -3.99 -12.18
CA ALA A 89 2.44 -4.18 -12.66
C ALA A 89 2.11 -5.66 -12.94
N ALA A 90 3.05 -6.42 -13.50
CA ALA A 90 2.89 -7.84 -13.78
C ALA A 90 2.66 -8.70 -12.51
N HIS A 91 3.09 -8.21 -11.35
CA HIS A 91 3.00 -8.92 -10.07
C HIS A 91 1.84 -8.44 -9.19
N ALA A 92 0.98 -7.52 -9.67
CA ALA A 92 -0.09 -6.93 -8.86
C ALA A 92 -1.03 -7.97 -8.18
N GLY A 93 -1.29 -9.12 -8.83
CA GLY A 93 -2.06 -10.21 -8.24
C GLY A 93 -1.39 -10.80 -6.99
N GLN A 94 -0.07 -10.96 -7.00
CA GLN A 94 0.68 -11.46 -5.83
C GLN A 94 0.63 -10.48 -4.65
N PHE A 95 0.56 -9.17 -4.92
CA PHE A 95 0.33 -8.17 -3.87
C PHE A 95 -1.08 -8.25 -3.29
N ALA A 96 -2.09 -8.50 -4.12
CA ALA A 96 -3.46 -8.68 -3.66
C ALA A 96 -3.62 -9.96 -2.82
N ASP A 97 -2.94 -11.04 -3.21
CA ASP A 97 -2.90 -12.29 -2.45
C ASP A 97 -2.18 -12.14 -1.11
N ALA A 98 -1.03 -11.46 -1.09
CA ALA A 98 -0.31 -11.15 0.14
C ALA A 98 -1.14 -10.26 1.08
N ALA A 99 -1.84 -9.25 0.54
CA ALA A 99 -2.77 -8.43 1.31
C ALA A 99 -3.93 -9.25 1.90
N ARG A 100 -4.42 -10.25 1.17
CA ARG A 100 -5.45 -11.17 1.66
C ARG A 100 -4.92 -12.03 2.80
N ALA A 101 -3.72 -12.59 2.66
CA ALA A 101 -3.07 -13.38 3.70
C ALA A 101 -2.79 -12.54 4.95
N ALA A 102 -2.28 -11.32 4.78
CA ALA A 102 -2.03 -10.37 5.87
C ALA A 102 -3.32 -10.00 6.63
N LYS A 103 -4.42 -9.74 5.91
CA LYS A 103 -5.73 -9.49 6.54
C LYS A 103 -6.19 -10.70 7.36
N ALA A 104 -6.09 -11.91 6.81
CA ALA A 104 -6.47 -13.12 7.54
C ALA A 104 -5.62 -13.34 8.80
N ALA A 105 -4.32 -13.04 8.73
CA ALA A 105 -3.39 -13.16 9.84
C ALA A 105 -3.66 -12.18 10.99
N LEU A 106 -4.22 -11.00 10.69
CA LEU A 106 -4.54 -9.95 11.67
C LEU A 106 -5.97 -10.05 12.21
N VAL A 107 -6.96 -10.35 11.37
CA VAL A 107 -8.38 -10.36 11.76
C VAL A 107 -8.74 -11.60 12.60
N GLY A 108 -7.92 -12.65 12.57
CA GLY A 108 -8.16 -13.89 13.33
C GLY A 108 -8.06 -13.77 14.86
N ASP A 109 -7.60 -12.64 15.41
CA ASP A 109 -7.34 -12.45 16.84
C ASP A 109 -8.00 -11.19 17.45
N GLU A 110 -8.73 -10.38 16.66
CA GLU A 110 -9.43 -9.23 17.22
C GLU A 110 -10.76 -9.68 17.85
N PRO A 111 -10.94 -9.59 19.18
CA PRO A 111 -12.28 -9.66 19.74
C PRO A 111 -13.11 -8.56 19.09
N GLU A 112 -14.31 -8.91 18.61
CA GLU A 112 -15.28 -8.02 18.00
C GLU A 112 -15.32 -6.73 18.84
N ALA A 113 -14.71 -5.65 18.32
CA ALA A 113 -14.51 -4.46 19.13
C ALA A 113 -15.90 -3.92 19.49
N GLU A 114 -16.31 -4.11 20.74
CA GLU A 114 -17.52 -3.49 21.29
C GLU A 114 -17.39 -2.00 21.01
N LEU A 115 -18.20 -1.52 20.06
CA LEU A 115 -18.29 -0.10 19.73
C LEU A 115 -18.57 0.62 21.04
N SER A 116 -17.60 1.42 21.48
CA SER A 116 -17.76 2.21 22.70
C SER A 116 -19.07 2.98 22.61
N PRO A 117 -19.96 2.90 23.62
CA PRO A 117 -21.27 3.55 23.60
C PRO A 117 -21.19 5.09 23.50
N TYR A 118 -19.98 5.65 23.55
CA TYR A 118 -19.71 7.08 23.41
C TYR A 118 -19.32 7.51 21.97
N VAL A 119 -19.15 6.57 21.04
CA VAL A 119 -18.90 6.89 19.62
C VAL A 119 -20.23 6.90 18.87
N TYR A 120 -20.79 8.09 18.65
CA TYR A 120 -21.88 8.27 17.70
C TYR A 120 -21.34 8.20 16.27
N ALA A 121 -21.68 7.15 15.54
CA ALA A 121 -21.55 7.14 14.09
C ALA A 121 -22.55 8.15 13.52
N MET A 122 -22.09 9.36 13.18
CA MET A 122 -22.87 10.26 12.31
C MET A 122 -22.59 9.87 10.86
N PHE A 123 -23.64 9.36 10.19
CA PHE A 123 -23.67 9.01 8.77
C PHE A 123 -23.65 10.25 7.87
#